data_AF-A0A0H4TW94-F1
#
_entry.id   AF-A0A0H4TW94-F1
#
_cell.length_a   1.000
_cell.length_b   1.000
_cell.length_c   1.000
_cell.angle_alpha   90.00
_cell.angle_beta   90.00
_cell.angle_gamma   90.00
#
_symmetry.space_group_name_H-M   'P 1'
#
loop_
_entity.id
_entity.type
_entity.pdbx_description
1 polymer ?
#
loop_
_entity_poly.entity_id
_entity_poly.type
_entity_poly.pdbx_seq_one_letter_code
_entity_poly.pdbx_strand_id
1 'polypeptide(L)'
;MVTLRGDRMWSFLDRLMNIVLPRVRDFRGVSAEAFDGRGNYTLGLREQIIFPEIEYDKVDKVRGMEITVVTTAPSDDQAAKLLQLLGMPFRKD
;
A
#
# COMPACT_ATOMS: atom_id res chain seq x y z
N MET A 1 -15.62 4.59 -1.28
CA MET A 1 -14.66 4.29 -0.19
C MET A 1 -14.95 2.89 0.33
N VAL A 2 -13.90 2.09 0.59
CA VAL A 2 -14.03 0.74 1.14
C VAL A 2 -13.15 0.66 2.39
N THR A 3 -13.63 0.00 3.45
CA THR A 3 -12.84 -0.28 4.65
C THR A 3 -12.67 -1.78 4.77
N LEU A 4 -11.41 -2.25 4.81
CA LEU A 4 -11.08 -3.66 5.02
C LEU A 4 -10.75 -3.89 6.50
N ARG A 5 -11.28 -4.97 7.09
CA ARG A 5 -11.04 -5.38 8.48
C ARG A 5 -10.87 -6.90 8.54
N GLY A 6 -10.18 -7.40 9.58
CA GLY A 6 -9.95 -8.82 9.80
C GLY A 6 -9.17 -9.48 8.64
N ASP A 7 -9.56 -10.69 8.26
CA ASP A 7 -8.82 -11.49 7.27
C ASP A 7 -8.72 -10.83 5.90
N ARG A 8 -9.76 -10.09 5.48
CA ARG A 8 -9.75 -9.37 4.19
C ARG A 8 -8.70 -8.27 4.16
N MET A 9 -8.44 -7.63 5.29
CA MET A 9 -7.40 -6.60 5.41
C MET A 9 -6.02 -7.24 5.25
N TRP A 10 -5.76 -8.32 5.99
CA TRP A 10 -4.47 -9.01 5.93
C TRP A 10 -4.19 -9.59 4.56
N SER A 11 -5.18 -10.24 3.92
CA SER A 11 -5.03 -10.78 2.57
C SER A 11 -4.78 -9.68 1.52
N PHE A 12 -5.44 -8.52 1.65
CA PHE A 12 -5.19 -7.39 0.77
C PHE A 12 -3.79 -6.79 0.98
N LEU A 13 -3.37 -6.62 2.24
CA LEU A 13 -2.06 -6.05 2.58
C LEU A 13 -0.93 -6.95 2.08
N ASP A 14 -1.03 -8.26 2.29
CA ASP A 14 -0.08 -9.25 1.77
C ASP A 14 0.03 -9.18 0.24
N ARG A 15 -1.11 -9.18 -0.46
CA ARG A 15 -1.16 -9.05 -1.92
C ARG A 15 -0.58 -7.73 -2.41
N LEU A 16 -0.88 -6.64 -1.72
CA LEU A 16 -0.37 -5.32 -2.03
C LEU A 16 1.16 -5.31 -1.97
N MET A 17 1.74 -5.79 -0.88
CA MET A 17 3.19 -5.77 -0.64
C MET A 17 3.95 -6.74 -1.53
N ASN A 18 3.45 -7.98 -1.67
CA ASN A 18 4.19 -9.07 -2.30
C ASN A 18 3.92 -9.21 -3.81
N ILE A 19 2.76 -8.75 -4.30
CA ILE A 19 2.37 -8.93 -5.71
C ILE A 19 2.23 -7.58 -6.43
N VAL A 20 1.52 -6.62 -5.83
CA VAL A 20 1.12 -5.40 -6.54
C VAL A 20 2.26 -4.38 -6.61
N LEU A 21 2.88 -4.04 -5.48
CA LEU A 21 3.95 -3.05 -5.42
C LEU A 21 5.15 -3.39 -6.33
N PRO A 22 5.66 -4.64 -6.37
CA PRO A 22 6.75 -5.00 -7.28
C PRO A 22 6.42 -4.88 -8.77
N ARG A 23 5.12 -4.88 -9.13
CA ARG A 23 4.65 -4.73 -10.53
C ARG A 23 4.51 -3.28 -10.97
N VAL A 24 4.66 -2.32 -10.05
CA VAL A 24 4.68 -0.89 -10.40
C VAL A 24 5.91 -0.63 -11.27
N ARG A 25 5.72 0.09 -12.39
CA ARG A 25 6.82 0.44 -13.29
C ARG A 25 7.84 1.30 -12.55
N ASP A 26 9.13 0.99 -12.74
CA ASP A 26 10.25 1.67 -12.09
C ASP A 26 10.16 1.67 -10.55
N PHE A 27 9.60 0.62 -9.95
CA PHE A 27 9.44 0.52 -8.51
C PHE A 27 10.79 0.52 -7.78
N ARG A 28 10.99 1.50 -6.90
CA ARG A 28 12.19 1.63 -6.03
C ARG A 28 11.88 1.49 -4.55
N GLY A 29 10.67 1.04 -4.23
CA GLY A 29 10.13 1.10 -2.88
C GLY A 29 9.17 2.29 -2.69
N VAL A 30 8.34 2.19 -1.65
CA VAL A 30 7.42 3.25 -1.25
C VAL A 30 8.12 4.27 -0.34
N SER A 31 7.63 5.52 -0.34
CA SER A 31 8.18 6.56 0.55
C SER A 31 7.89 6.23 2.01
N ALA A 32 8.88 6.41 2.89
CA ALA A 32 8.71 6.33 4.34
C ALA A 32 8.24 7.65 4.97
N GLU A 33 7.99 8.69 4.16
CA GLU A 33 7.60 10.03 4.65
C GLU A 33 6.07 10.24 4.66
N ALA A 34 5.29 9.29 4.13
CA ALA A 34 3.84 9.45 3.95
C ALA A 34 3.02 9.05 5.20
N PHE A 35 3.59 9.27 6.39
CA PHE A 35 2.89 9.11 7.66
C PHE A 35 2.25 10.42 8.12
N ASP A 36 1.21 10.32 8.93
CA ASP A 36 0.41 11.47 9.38
C ASP A 36 0.84 12.06 10.74
N GLY A 37 1.97 11.64 11.30
CA GLY A 37 2.42 12.04 12.64
C GLY A 37 1.77 11.24 13.78
N ARG A 38 0.81 10.36 13.46
CA ARG A 38 0.05 9.55 14.43
C ARG A 38 0.08 8.07 14.08
N GLY A 39 1.08 7.64 13.31
CA GLY A 39 1.30 6.24 12.97
C GLY A 39 0.37 5.68 11.88
N ASN A 40 -0.40 6.51 11.17
CA ASN A 40 -1.15 6.07 9.99
C ASN A 40 -0.34 6.35 8.74
N TYR A 41 -0.34 5.39 7.81
CA TYR A 41 0.44 5.47 6.58
C TYR A 41 -0.48 5.57 5.37
N THR A 42 -0.24 6.53 4.47
CA THR A 42 -1.02 6.67 3.24
C THR A 42 -0.16 6.45 2.01
N LEU A 43 -0.61 5.56 1.13
CA LEU A 43 0.01 5.25 -0.15
C LEU A 43 -0.92 5.63 -1.30
N GLY A 44 -0.43 6.45 -2.22
CA GLY A 44 -1.09 6.73 -3.49
C GLY A 44 -0.61 5.78 -4.59
N LEU A 45 -1.55 5.11 -5.26
CA LEU A 45 -1.31 4.34 -6.48
C LEU A 45 -1.90 5.11 -7.66
N ARG A 46 -1.11 5.31 -8.72
CA ARG A 46 -1.54 6.06 -9.90
C ARG A 46 -2.45 5.26 -10.83
N GLU A 47 -2.28 3.94 -10.85
CA GLU A 47 -2.92 3.05 -11.79
C GLU A 47 -3.45 1.83 -11.06
N GLN A 48 -4.73 1.49 -11.23
CA GLN A 48 -5.35 0.30 -10.66
C GLN A 48 -5.04 -0.99 -11.44
N ILE A 49 -4.54 -0.87 -12.67
CA ILE A 49 -4.27 -2.02 -13.57
C ILE A 49 -3.09 -2.89 -13.12
N ILE A 50 -2.32 -2.45 -12.13
CA ILE A 50 -1.23 -3.22 -11.53
C ILE A 50 -1.72 -4.43 -10.72
N PHE A 51 -2.99 -4.40 -10.29
CA PHE A 51 -3.63 -5.51 -9.61
C PHE A 51 -3.92 -6.65 -10.61
N PRO A 52 -3.46 -7.88 -10.35
CA PRO A 52 -3.66 -9.01 -11.27
C PRO A 52 -5.14 -9.37 -11.49
N GLU A 53 -6.03 -8.95 -10.60
CA GLU A 53 -7.48 -9.16 -10.72
C GLU A 53 -8.15 -8.25 -11.74
N ILE A 54 -7.46 -7.19 -12.19
CA ILE A 54 -8.01 -6.22 -13.13
C ILE A 54 -7.64 -6.65 -14.55
N GLU A 55 -8.67 -7.02 -15.32
CA GLU A 55 -8.54 -7.31 -16.74
C GLU A 55 -8.39 -6.01 -17.53
N TYR A 56 -7.20 -5.78 -18.10
CA TYR A 56 -6.88 -4.56 -18.85
C TYR A 56 -7.89 -4.22 -19.94
N ASP A 57 -8.33 -5.23 -20.71
CA ASP A 57 -9.25 -5.06 -21.84
C ASP A 57 -10.67 -4.62 -21.42
N LYS A 58 -11.02 -4.77 -20.14
CA LYS A 58 -12.31 -4.36 -19.58
C LYS A 58 -12.26 -2.99 -18.88
N VAL A 59 -11.09 -2.35 -18.86
CA VAL A 59 -10.90 -1.05 -18.18
C VAL A 59 -11.10 0.09 -19.18
N ASP A 60 -12.19 0.85 -19.02
CA ASP A 60 -12.46 2.01 -19.85
C ASP A 60 -11.42 3.14 -19.67
N LYS A 61 -10.97 3.34 -18.41
CA LYS A 61 -10.01 4.40 -18.03
C LYS A 61 -9.14 3.97 -16.84
N VAL A 62 -7.87 4.31 -16.91
CA VAL A 62 -6.94 4.20 -15.78
C VAL A 62 -7.33 5.22 -14.70
N ARG A 63 -7.37 4.77 -13.45
CA ARG A 63 -7.74 5.53 -12.26
C ARG A 63 -6.74 5.23 -11.15
N GLY A 64 -6.39 6.26 -10.40
CA GLY A 64 -5.62 6.11 -9.17
C GLY A 64 -6.48 5.64 -8.01
N MET A 65 -5.83 5.23 -6.94
CA MET A 65 -6.45 4.99 -5.64
C MET A 65 -5.50 5.38 -4.52
N GLU A 66 -6.07 5.73 -3.38
CA GLU A 66 -5.33 5.94 -2.14
C GLU A 66 -5.65 4.82 -1.16
N ILE A 67 -4.61 4.31 -0.50
CA ILE A 67 -4.70 3.25 0.48
C ILE A 67 -4.11 3.80 1.78
N THR A 68 -4.95 3.91 2.80
CA THR A 68 -4.50 4.31 4.15
C THR A 68 -4.49 3.10 5.07
N VAL A 69 -3.32 2.79 5.61
CA VAL A 69 -3.14 1.78 6.65
C VAL A 69 -3.27 2.49 8.00
N VAL A 70 -4.35 2.19 8.70
CA VAL A 70 -4.61 2.70 10.05
C VAL A 70 -4.00 1.75 11.06
N THR A 71 -3.15 2.26 11.94
CA THR A 71 -2.49 1.45 12.98
C THR A 71 -2.82 1.99 14.37
N THR A 72 -2.47 1.20 15.39
CA THR A 72 -2.54 1.63 16.80
C THR A 72 -1.21 2.20 17.30
N ALA A 73 -0.21 2.36 16.42
CA ALA A 73 1.09 2.86 16.80
C ALA A 73 0.99 4.33 17.26
N PRO A 74 1.67 4.72 18.35
CA PRO A 74 1.61 6.07 18.89
C PRO A 74 2.49 7.07 18.11
N SER A 75 3.41 6.58 17.26
CA SER A 75 4.32 7.40 16.47
C SER A 75 4.62 6.78 15.11
N ASP A 76 5.06 7.62 14.18
CA ASP A 76 5.42 7.23 12.83
C ASP A 76 6.60 6.25 12.81
N ASP A 77 7.59 6.41 13.70
CA ASP A 77 8.71 5.47 13.82
C ASP A 77 8.26 4.05 14.16
N GLN A 78 7.29 3.92 15.09
CA GLN A 78 6.75 2.62 15.47
C GLN A 78 5.90 2.02 14.33
N ALA A 79 5.11 2.84 13.64
CA ALA A 79 4.32 2.41 12.50
C ALA A 79 5.20 1.98 11.32
N ALA A 80 6.24 2.75 11.01
CA ALA A 80 7.23 2.43 9.98
C ALA A 80 7.94 1.12 10.31
N LYS A 81 8.33 0.90 11.57
CA LYS A 81 8.96 -0.35 11.97
C LYS A 81 8.00 -1.54 11.88
N LEU A 82 6.75 -1.37 12.29
CA LEU A 82 5.70 -2.37 12.15
C LEU A 82 5.53 -2.77 10.68
N LEU A 83 5.31 -1.79 9.80
CA LEU A 83 5.14 -2.02 8.36
C LEU A 83 6.38 -2.67 7.73
N GLN A 84 7.58 -2.25 8.13
CA GLN A 84 8.83 -2.85 7.66
C GLN A 84 8.93 -4.33 8.05
N LEU A 85 8.57 -4.68 9.29
CA LEU A 85 8.57 -6.08 9.76
C LEU A 85 7.49 -6.93 9.07
N LEU A 86 6.37 -6.33 8.68
CA LEU A 86 5.33 -6.96 7.89
C LEU A 86 5.71 -7.15 6.41
N GLY A 87 6.85 -6.60 5.97
CA GLY A 87 7.36 -6.76 4.61
C GLY A 87 7.09 -5.57 3.68
N MET A 88 6.67 -4.41 4.22
CA MET A 88 6.47 -3.22 3.40
C MET A 88 7.80 -2.79 2.74
N PRO A 89 7.85 -2.69 1.40
CA PRO A 89 9.08 -2.38 0.68
C PRO A 89 9.34 -0.86 0.67
N PHE A 90 9.77 -0.30 1.80
CA PHE A 90 10.21 1.10 1.85
C PHE A 90 11.47 1.31 1.00
N ARG A 91 11.54 2.47 0.33
CA ARG A 91 12.76 2.88 -0.37
C ARG A 91 13.89 3.03 0.65
N LYS A 92 15.03 2.37 0.39
CA LYS A 92 16.28 2.63 1.11
C LYS A 92 16.96 3.78 0.37
N ASP A 93 17.13 4.91 1.05
CA ASP A 93 17.91 6.03 0.50
C ASP A 93 19.40 5.65 0.35
#